data_AF-A0A8S3VLQ0-F1
#
_entry.id   AF-A0A8S3VLQ0-F1
#
_cell.length_a   1.000
_cell.length_b   1.000
_cell.length_c   1.000
_cell.angle_alpha   90.00
_cell.angle_beta   90.00
_cell.angle_gamma   90.00
#
_symmetry.space_group_name_H-M   'P 1'
#
loop_
_entity.id
_entity.type
_entity.pdbx_description
1 polymer ?
#
loop_
_entity_poly.entity_id
_entity_poly.type
_entity_poly.pdbx_seq_one_letter_code
_entity_poly.pdbx_strand_id
1 'polypeptide(L)'
;MGLQDFMTVFSNLDPSCKGFVTSHQVLEFCQSIYHSSISVEQIEHAITQICGSTSSGRVSRQQFIAVLEEIERRRSVEEQAYWDFQALDYKGTNRISLKDALMMFREFHGDRFSLYTWKEFLQSRDDPGEQVYFDEIRLWLCNYPSGEPASKDQITQEEEQLIKIQSRHQSDTINKLKQIQDDKEEIQEYLDNAQYNAQRRRNKWDKQGLEAMLFDDGLEADDEQHLL
;
A
#
# COMPACT_ATOMS: atom_id res chain seq x y z
N MET A 1 -6.88 28.35 26.39
CA MET A 1 -8.27 28.18 26.85
C MET A 1 -8.23 27.49 28.21
N GLY A 2 -8.97 28.00 29.18
CA GLY A 2 -8.99 27.45 30.54
C GLY A 2 -9.97 26.28 30.68
N LEU A 3 -9.83 25.46 31.73
CA LEU A 3 -10.72 24.34 32.07
C LEU A 3 -12.23 24.71 32.10
N GLN A 4 -12.56 25.96 32.45
CA GLN A 4 -13.94 26.46 32.45
C GLN A 4 -14.51 26.66 31.04
N ASP A 5 -13.67 26.97 30.05
CA ASP A 5 -14.09 27.11 28.65
C ASP A 5 -14.50 25.74 28.08
N PHE A 6 -13.74 24.69 28.39
CA PHE A 6 -14.01 23.32 27.93
C PHE A 6 -15.30 22.72 28.52
N MET A 7 -15.66 23.09 29.75
CA MET A 7 -16.92 22.65 30.37
C MET A 7 -18.14 23.36 29.78
N THR A 8 -17.96 24.61 29.34
CA THR A 8 -18.98 25.38 28.62
C THR A 8 -19.16 24.81 27.21
N VAL A 9 -18.05 24.46 26.54
CA VAL A 9 -18.04 23.73 25.27
C VAL A 9 -18.77 22.39 25.37
N PHE A 10 -18.50 21.57 26.39
CA PHE A 10 -19.21 20.30 26.57
C PHE A 10 -20.73 20.51 26.73
N SER A 11 -21.12 21.56 27.46
CA SER A 11 -22.53 21.91 27.67
C SER A 11 -23.20 22.40 26.37
N ASN A 12 -22.45 23.04 25.48
CA ASN A 12 -22.92 23.44 24.14
C ASN A 12 -23.04 22.24 23.19
N LEU A 13 -22.17 21.23 23.34
CA LEU A 13 -22.18 20.00 22.54
C LEU A 13 -23.21 18.98 23.02
N ASP A 14 -23.63 19.05 24.28
CA ASP A 14 -24.74 18.27 24.85
C ASP A 14 -25.97 19.15 25.14
N PRO A 15 -26.64 19.72 24.11
CA PRO A 15 -27.82 20.56 24.30
C PRO A 15 -29.01 19.79 24.88
N SER A 16 -28.95 18.44 24.86
CA SER A 16 -29.96 17.56 25.46
C SER A 16 -29.68 17.24 26.93
N CYS A 17 -28.57 17.70 27.52
CA CYS A 17 -28.13 17.38 28.88
C CYS A 17 -28.15 15.87 29.20
N LYS A 18 -27.77 15.04 28.23
CA LYS A 18 -27.72 13.57 28.37
C LYS A 18 -26.55 13.13 29.25
N GLY A 19 -25.57 13.99 29.50
CA GLY A 19 -24.37 13.72 30.30
C GLY A 19 -23.25 13.04 29.51
N PHE A 20 -23.44 12.86 28.20
CA PHE A 20 -22.46 12.27 27.29
C PHE A 20 -22.55 12.90 25.89
N VAL A 21 -21.42 12.94 25.20
CA VAL A 21 -21.29 13.46 23.82
C VAL A 21 -20.95 12.29 22.89
N THR A 22 -21.49 12.30 21.68
CA THR A 22 -21.23 11.25 20.67
C THR A 22 -20.00 11.56 19.83
N SER A 23 -19.40 10.54 19.21
CA SER A 23 -18.26 10.68 18.29
C SER A 23 -18.49 11.72 17.19
N HIS A 24 -19.70 11.78 16.63
CA HIS A 24 -20.08 12.77 15.62
C HIS A 24 -20.02 14.21 16.14
N GLN A 25 -20.52 14.46 17.34
CA GLN A 25 -20.50 15.79 17.95
C GLN A 25 -19.08 16.23 18.28
N VAL A 26 -18.21 15.29 18.69
CA VAL A 26 -16.77 15.57 18.88
C VAL A 26 -16.11 15.89 17.54
N LEU A 27 -16.42 15.15 16.48
CA LEU A 27 -15.91 15.42 15.13
C LEU A 27 -16.27 16.82 14.63
N GLU A 28 -17.55 17.19 14.69
CA GLU A 28 -18.02 18.52 14.28
C GLU A 28 -17.32 19.63 15.07
N PHE A 29 -17.15 19.43 16.38
CA PHE A 29 -16.44 20.37 17.22
C PHE A 29 -14.96 20.51 16.81
N CYS A 30 -14.26 19.40 16.63
CA CYS A 30 -12.86 19.43 16.24
C CYS A 30 -12.66 20.05 14.85
N GLN A 31 -13.55 19.77 13.89
CA GLN A 31 -13.54 20.43 12.57
C GLN A 31 -13.76 21.94 12.68
N SER A 32 -14.65 22.38 13.56
CA SER A 32 -14.94 23.81 13.77
C SER A 32 -13.77 24.59 14.36
N ILE A 33 -12.93 23.95 15.17
CA ILE A 33 -11.75 24.58 15.78
C ILE A 33 -10.57 24.55 14.83
N TYR A 34 -10.25 23.38 14.29
CA TYR A 34 -8.96 23.16 13.66
C TYR A 34 -8.95 23.44 12.16
N HIS A 35 -10.12 23.69 11.55
CA HIS A 35 -10.25 23.99 10.12
C HIS A 35 -9.54 22.97 9.21
N SER A 36 -9.30 21.76 9.72
CA SER A 36 -8.62 20.66 9.05
C SER A 36 -9.46 19.40 9.14
N SER A 37 -9.34 18.54 8.12
CA SER A 37 -10.02 17.25 8.08
C SER A 37 -9.32 16.27 9.02
N ILE A 38 -9.80 16.16 10.26
CA ILE A 38 -9.41 15.06 11.14
C ILE A 38 -10.12 13.80 10.64
N SER A 39 -9.37 12.71 10.44
CA SER A 39 -9.95 11.43 10.04
C SER A 39 -10.92 10.92 11.11
N VAL A 40 -12.09 10.45 10.68
CA VAL A 40 -13.11 9.85 11.57
C VAL A 40 -12.53 8.69 12.35
N GLU A 41 -11.67 7.90 11.70
CA GLU A 41 -10.97 6.75 12.30
C GLU A 41 -10.12 7.16 13.49
N GLN A 42 -9.41 8.30 13.40
CA GLN A 42 -8.57 8.79 14.50
C GLN A 42 -9.39 9.19 15.72
N ILE A 43 -10.59 9.75 15.51
CA ILE A 43 -11.50 10.13 16.59
C ILE A 43 -12.09 8.90 17.25
N GLU A 44 -12.52 7.91 16.46
CA GLU A 44 -13.05 6.66 16.99
C GLU A 44 -11.99 5.89 17.79
N HIS A 45 -10.74 5.86 17.32
CA HIS A 45 -9.64 5.25 18.04
C HIS A 45 -9.27 6.04 19.31
N ALA A 46 -9.27 7.38 19.29
CA ALA A 46 -9.05 8.20 20.48
C ALA A 46 -10.12 7.94 21.55
N ILE A 47 -11.40 7.88 21.16
CA ILE A 47 -12.50 7.58 22.07
C ILE A 47 -12.36 6.16 22.63
N THR A 48 -12.06 5.18 21.78
CA THR A 48 -11.88 3.79 22.20
C THR A 48 -10.73 3.64 23.20
N GLN A 49 -9.65 4.39 23.02
CA GLN A 49 -8.49 4.34 23.90
C GLN A 49 -8.74 4.94 25.29
N ILE A 50 -9.46 6.05 25.38
CA ILE A 50 -9.72 6.74 26.65
C ILE A 50 -10.97 6.21 27.36
N CYS A 51 -12.05 5.96 26.62
CA CYS A 51 -13.34 5.54 27.16
C CYS A 51 -13.51 4.01 27.18
N GLY A 52 -12.62 3.27 26.51
CA GLY A 52 -12.69 1.82 26.38
C GLY A 52 -13.66 1.35 25.28
N SER A 53 -13.46 0.13 24.79
CA SER A 53 -14.28 -0.50 23.74
C SER A 53 -15.75 -0.70 24.13
N THR A 54 -16.07 -0.65 25.42
CA THR A 54 -17.42 -0.79 25.97
C THR A 54 -18.25 0.50 25.95
N SER A 55 -17.63 1.64 25.63
CA SER A 55 -18.28 2.95 25.65
C SER A 55 -19.15 3.24 24.42
N SER A 56 -19.08 2.41 23.37
CA SER A 56 -19.86 2.54 22.13
C SER A 56 -19.86 3.97 21.56
N GLY A 57 -18.70 4.65 21.58
CA GLY A 57 -18.55 6.00 21.02
C GLY A 57 -19.17 7.12 21.86
N ARG A 58 -19.46 6.86 23.15
CA ARG A 58 -19.99 7.85 24.10
C ARG A 58 -18.89 8.37 25.00
N VAL A 59 -18.70 9.68 25.01
CA VAL A 59 -17.70 10.37 25.82
C VAL A 59 -18.37 11.00 27.02
N SER A 60 -17.97 10.58 28.21
CA SER A 60 -18.45 11.17 29.46
C SER A 60 -17.79 12.53 29.71
N ARG A 61 -18.46 13.40 30.48
CA ARG A 61 -17.95 14.73 30.82
C ARG A 61 -16.56 14.72 31.47
N GLN A 62 -16.26 13.68 32.26
CA GLN A 62 -14.97 13.53 32.94
C GLN A 62 -13.84 13.14 31.97
N GLN A 63 -14.18 12.39 30.92
CA GLN A 63 -13.23 11.91 29.92
C GLN A 63 -13.07 12.86 28.73
N PHE A 64 -13.95 13.86 28.59
CA PHE A 64 -13.97 14.76 27.44
C PHE A 64 -12.66 15.49 27.20
N ILE A 65 -12.03 16.02 28.25
CA ILE A 65 -10.73 16.71 28.12
C ILE A 65 -9.65 15.73 27.69
N ALA A 66 -9.60 14.55 28.31
CA ALA A 66 -8.62 13.51 27.96
C ALA A 66 -8.79 13.03 26.51
N VAL A 67 -10.03 12.95 25.99
CA VAL A 67 -10.29 12.63 24.58
C VAL A 67 -9.81 13.76 23.67
N LEU A 68 -10.03 15.02 24.01
CA LEU A 68 -9.53 16.16 23.22
C LEU A 68 -8.00 16.21 23.19
N GLU A 69 -7.34 16.00 24.33
CA GLU A 69 -5.88 15.92 24.42
C GLU A 69 -5.33 14.77 23.58
N GLU A 70 -5.98 13.60 23.60
CA GLU A 70 -5.58 12.44 22.79
C GLU A 70 -5.78 12.70 21.28
N ILE A 71 -6.86 13.38 20.88
CA ILE A 71 -7.08 13.80 19.48
C ILE A 71 -5.99 14.77 19.05
N GLU A 72 -5.67 15.77 19.88
CA GLU A 72 -4.61 16.74 19.58
C GLU A 72 -3.24 16.07 19.47
N ARG A 73 -2.93 15.13 20.38
CA ARG A 73 -1.72 14.32 20.34
C ARG A 73 -1.64 13.53 19.02
N ARG A 74 -2.70 12.80 18.66
CA ARG A 74 -2.76 12.00 17.42
C ARG A 74 -2.56 12.85 16.18
N ARG A 75 -3.20 14.02 16.12
CA ARG A 75 -3.03 14.96 15.01
C ARG A 75 -1.58 15.46 14.90
N SER A 76 -0.97 15.86 16.00
CA SER A 76 0.43 16.34 15.99
C SER A 76 1.39 15.25 15.53
N VAL A 77 1.16 14.01 15.94
CA VAL A 77 1.96 12.85 15.52
C VAL A 77 1.74 12.55 14.05
N GLU A 78 0.50 12.57 13.57
CA GLU A 78 0.15 12.33 12.17
C GLU A 78 0.78 13.39 11.25
N GLU A 79 0.72 14.67 11.63
CA GLU A 79 1.34 15.76 10.86
C GLU A 79 2.87 15.59 10.79
N GLN A 80 3.51 15.27 11.91
CA GLN A 80 4.94 15.00 11.93
C GLN A 80 5.30 13.77 11.08
N ALA A 81 4.56 12.67 11.24
CA ALA A 81 4.74 11.46 10.46
C ALA A 81 4.55 11.68 8.96
N TYR A 82 3.61 12.56 8.58
CA TYR A 82 3.40 12.92 7.18
C TYR A 82 4.63 13.61 6.60
N TRP A 83 5.20 14.58 7.31
CA TRP A 83 6.42 15.27 6.84
C TRP A 83 7.63 14.34 6.78
N ASP A 84 7.78 13.43 7.76
CA ASP A 84 8.84 12.42 7.74
C ASP A 84 8.66 11.44 6.59
N PHE A 85 7.42 11.02 6.29
CA PHE A 85 7.10 10.19 5.14
C PHE A 85 7.43 10.89 3.82
N GLN A 86 7.05 12.16 3.67
CA GLN A 86 7.37 12.96 2.48
C GLN A 86 8.88 13.15 2.30
N ALA A 87 9.64 13.23 3.39
CA ALA A 87 11.10 13.30 3.32
C ALA A 87 11.74 11.97 2.82
N LEU A 88 11.11 10.82 3.14
CA LEU A 88 11.54 9.51 2.67
C LEU A 88 11.12 9.21 1.23
N ASP A 89 9.95 9.70 0.81
CA ASP A 89 9.49 9.62 -0.57
C ASP A 89 10.13 10.68 -1.47
N TYR A 90 11.43 10.54 -1.69
CA TYR A 90 12.19 11.42 -2.59
C TYR A 90 11.61 11.49 -4.02
N LYS A 91 10.89 10.46 -4.45
CA LYS A 91 10.33 10.36 -5.81
C LYS A 91 8.96 11.03 -5.94
N GLY A 92 8.33 11.45 -4.85
CA GLY A 92 6.97 12.02 -4.86
C GLY A 92 5.91 11.03 -5.37
N THR A 93 6.13 9.74 -5.13
CA THR A 93 5.24 8.65 -5.57
C THR A 93 4.14 8.30 -4.54
N ASN A 94 4.16 8.99 -3.41
CA ASN A 94 3.39 8.71 -2.19
C ASN A 94 3.58 7.27 -1.67
N ARG A 95 4.78 6.71 -1.86
CA ARG A 95 5.13 5.33 -1.53
C ARG A 95 6.54 5.25 -0.96
N ILE A 96 6.71 4.49 0.12
CA ILE A 96 8.02 4.21 0.71
C ILE A 96 8.32 2.70 0.67
N SER A 97 9.60 2.35 0.79
CA SER A 97 9.99 0.95 0.89
C SER A 97 9.59 0.36 2.25
N LEU A 98 9.44 -0.97 2.31
CA LEU A 98 9.18 -1.68 3.57
C LEU A 98 10.26 -1.41 4.63
N LYS A 99 11.50 -1.23 4.20
CA LYS A 99 12.61 -0.90 5.09
C LYS A 99 12.44 0.48 5.70
N ASP A 100 12.08 1.47 4.89
CA ASP A 100 11.85 2.83 5.35
C ASP A 100 10.62 2.90 6.27
N ALA A 101 9.57 2.13 5.96
CA ALA A 101 8.40 1.99 6.84
C ALA A 101 8.76 1.39 8.20
N LEU A 102 9.56 0.30 8.22
CA LEU A 102 10.03 -0.31 9.48
C LEU A 102 10.85 0.69 10.30
N MET A 103 11.70 1.49 9.65
CA MET A 103 12.46 2.56 10.29
C MET A 103 11.52 3.60 10.91
N MET A 104 10.50 4.07 10.19
CA MET A 104 9.52 5.01 10.75
C MET A 104 8.82 4.45 11.99
N PHE A 105 8.36 3.20 11.96
CA PHE A 105 7.73 2.58 13.14
C PHE A 105 8.68 2.56 14.33
N ARG A 106 9.95 2.23 14.11
CA ARG A 106 10.95 2.22 15.17
C ARG A 106 11.18 3.61 15.75
N GLU A 107 11.30 4.64 14.93
CA GLU A 107 11.56 6.01 15.40
C GLU A 107 10.34 6.61 16.14
N PHE A 108 9.12 6.37 15.65
CA PHE A 108 7.90 6.88 16.28
C PHE A 108 7.53 6.14 17.57
N HIS A 109 7.74 4.82 17.62
CA HIS A 109 7.45 4.02 18.81
C HIS A 109 8.60 3.99 19.82
N GLY A 110 9.82 4.34 19.37
CA GLY A 110 11.03 4.40 20.18
C GLY A 110 11.31 3.09 20.91
N ASP A 111 11.62 3.18 22.21
CA ASP A 111 11.92 2.03 23.06
C ASP A 111 10.74 1.06 23.25
N ARG A 112 9.53 1.44 22.84
CA ARG A 112 8.34 0.57 22.87
C ARG A 112 8.04 -0.10 21.55
N PHE A 113 8.86 0.15 20.52
CA PHE A 113 8.70 -0.53 19.24
C PHE A 113 8.65 -2.05 19.44
N SER A 114 7.60 -2.67 18.92
CA SER A 114 7.40 -4.11 19.00
C SER A 114 7.28 -4.70 17.61
N LEU A 115 8.05 -5.77 17.37
CA LEU A 115 7.92 -6.56 16.14
C LEU A 115 6.56 -7.24 16.03
N TYR A 116 5.84 -7.41 17.14
CA TYR A 116 4.47 -7.89 17.09
C TYR A 116 3.57 -6.91 16.33
N THR A 117 3.62 -5.63 16.71
CA THR A 117 2.85 -4.56 16.05
C THR A 117 3.23 -4.43 14.57
N TRP A 118 4.53 -4.54 14.25
CA TRP A 118 5.01 -4.54 12.86
C TRP A 118 4.45 -5.72 12.05
N LYS A 119 4.43 -6.92 12.63
CA LYS A 119 3.88 -8.11 11.95
C LYS A 119 2.37 -8.05 11.79
N GLU A 120 1.65 -7.50 12.76
CA GLU A 120 0.21 -7.24 12.61
C GLU A 120 -0.06 -6.25 11.48
N PHE A 121 0.74 -5.19 11.38
CA PHE A 121 0.67 -4.27 10.24
C PHE A 121 0.88 -5.01 8.92
N LEU A 122 1.94 -5.82 8.78
CA LEU A 122 2.18 -6.59 7.56
C LEU A 122 1.06 -7.58 7.23
N GLN A 123 0.45 -8.20 8.24
CA GLN A 123 -0.68 -9.12 8.07
C GLN A 123 -1.99 -8.42 7.69
N SER A 124 -2.13 -7.14 8.02
CA SER A 124 -3.30 -6.35 7.63
C SER A 124 -3.32 -5.94 6.15
N ARG A 125 -2.20 -6.15 5.44
CA ARG A 125 -2.04 -5.77 4.04
C ARG A 125 -2.35 -6.93 3.11
N ASP A 126 -2.96 -6.61 1.96
CA ASP A 126 -3.24 -7.58 0.91
C ASP A 126 -1.92 -8.18 0.35
N ASP A 127 -0.92 -7.32 0.13
CA ASP A 127 0.40 -7.70 -0.36
C ASP A 127 1.51 -7.22 0.61
N PRO A 128 1.95 -8.09 1.56
CA PRO A 128 2.95 -7.73 2.57
C PRO A 128 4.31 -7.32 2.00
N GLY A 129 4.61 -7.74 0.77
CA GLY A 129 5.87 -7.45 0.07
C GLY A 129 5.88 -6.13 -0.72
N GLU A 130 4.74 -5.46 -0.88
CA GLU A 130 4.66 -4.23 -1.67
C GLU A 130 5.08 -2.99 -0.87
N GLN A 131 5.39 -1.92 -1.59
CA GLN A 131 5.64 -0.58 -1.05
C GLN A 131 4.44 -0.07 -0.25
N VAL A 132 4.72 0.79 0.73
CA VAL A 132 3.76 1.22 1.74
C VAL A 132 3.26 2.63 1.43
N TYR A 133 1.95 2.84 1.55
CA TYR A 133 1.33 4.17 1.47
C TYR A 133 1.19 4.81 2.85
N PHE A 134 1.16 6.14 2.90
CA PHE A 134 1.00 6.85 4.16
C PHE A 134 -0.33 6.52 4.86
N ASP A 135 -1.43 6.41 4.10
CA ASP A 135 -2.75 6.07 4.64
C ASP A 135 -2.77 4.71 5.35
N GLU A 136 -1.94 3.76 4.93
CA GLU A 136 -1.83 2.44 5.57
C GLU A 136 -1.16 2.53 6.95
N ILE A 137 -0.18 3.43 7.13
CA ILE A 137 0.65 3.48 8.35
C ILE A 137 0.21 4.55 9.35
N ARG A 138 -0.52 5.59 8.92
CA ARG A 138 -0.87 6.75 9.77
C ARG A 138 -1.49 6.35 11.11
N LEU A 139 -2.40 5.37 11.10
CA LEU A 139 -3.08 4.89 12.30
C LEU A 139 -2.13 4.12 13.22
N TRP A 140 -1.27 3.27 12.64
CA TRP A 140 -0.32 2.45 13.37
C TRP A 140 0.77 3.29 14.04
N LEU A 141 1.24 4.34 13.39
CA LEU A 141 2.20 5.29 13.97
C LEU A 141 1.60 6.08 15.14
N CYS A 142 0.30 6.41 15.06
CA CYS A 142 -0.40 7.15 16.12
C CYS A 142 -0.77 6.29 17.33
N ASN A 143 -0.96 4.99 17.12
CA ASN A 143 -1.34 4.03 18.16
C ASN A 143 -0.14 3.61 19.00
N TYR A 144 -0.41 3.26 20.27
CA TYR A 144 0.60 2.66 21.12
C TYR A 144 0.91 1.23 20.64
N PRO A 145 2.19 0.88 20.47
CA PRO A 145 2.57 -0.48 20.08
C PRO A 145 2.13 -1.49 21.15
N SER A 146 1.66 -2.64 20.68
CA SER A 146 1.30 -3.78 21.49
C SER A 146 2.41 -4.83 21.47
N GLY A 147 2.63 -5.49 22.61
CA GLY A 147 3.61 -6.55 22.77
C GLY A 147 4.88 -6.12 23.51
N GLU A 148 5.85 -7.03 23.54
CA GLU A 148 7.15 -6.77 24.17
C GLU A 148 8.04 -5.89 23.25
N PRO A 149 8.83 -4.97 23.83
CA PRO A 149 9.84 -4.22 23.08
C PRO A 149 10.79 -5.14 22.31
N ALA A 150 10.99 -4.85 21.03
CA ALA A 150 11.87 -5.62 20.18
C ALA A 150 13.34 -5.39 20.55
N SER A 151 14.15 -6.45 20.52
CA SER A 151 15.60 -6.33 20.68
C SER A 151 16.24 -5.83 19.38
N LYS A 152 17.40 -5.16 19.49
CA LYS A 152 18.18 -4.70 18.32
C LYS A 152 18.55 -5.84 17.36
N ASP A 153 18.82 -7.03 17.89
CA ASP A 153 19.15 -8.20 17.06
C ASP A 153 17.94 -8.68 16.27
N GLN A 154 16.75 -8.67 16.89
CA GLN A 154 15.52 -9.05 16.20
C GLN A 154 15.15 -8.06 15.09
N ILE A 155 15.36 -6.76 15.32
CA ILE A 155 15.13 -5.71 14.31
C ILE A 155 16.06 -5.91 13.12
N THR A 156 17.35 -6.16 13.38
CA THR A 156 18.35 -6.38 12.31
C THR A 156 18.00 -7.61 11.48
N GLN A 157 17.57 -8.70 12.12
CA GLN A 157 17.10 -9.89 11.42
C GLN A 157 15.87 -9.62 10.55
N GLU A 158 14.91 -8.84 11.05
CA GLU A 158 13.72 -8.46 10.28
C GLU A 158 14.09 -7.60 9.07
N GLU A 159 14.98 -6.62 9.23
CA GLU A 159 15.49 -5.80 8.11
C GLU A 159 16.12 -6.67 7.01
N GLU A 160 16.96 -7.65 7.39
CA GLU A 160 17.55 -8.59 6.44
C GLU A 160 16.50 -9.47 5.72
N GLN A 161 15.45 -9.87 6.44
CA GLN A 161 14.34 -10.64 5.85
C GLN A 161 13.57 -9.80 4.83
N LEU A 162 13.27 -8.54 5.14
CA LEU A 162 12.57 -7.63 4.23
C LEU A 162 13.37 -7.41 2.94
N ILE A 163 14.70 -7.25 3.03
CA ILE A 163 15.58 -7.13 1.86
C ILE A 163 15.50 -8.40 0.99
N LYS A 164 15.50 -9.59 1.61
CA LYS A 164 15.39 -10.87 0.88
C LYS A 164 14.04 -11.01 0.19
N ILE A 165 12.94 -10.63 0.85
CA ILE A 165 11.58 -10.68 0.29
C ILE A 165 11.48 -9.74 -0.91
N GLN A 166 11.95 -8.50 -0.77
CA GLN A 166 11.95 -7.52 -1.85
C GLN A 166 12.78 -8.01 -3.06
N SER A 167 13.95 -8.59 -2.80
CA SER A 167 14.84 -9.12 -3.84
C SER A 167 14.20 -10.29 -4.60
N ARG A 168 13.47 -11.16 -3.90
CA ARG A 168 12.69 -12.26 -4.50
C ARG A 168 11.56 -11.72 -5.37
N HIS A 169 10.75 -10.80 -4.84
CA HIS A 169 9.67 -10.18 -5.62
C HIS A 169 10.18 -9.50 -6.88
N GLN A 170 11.31 -8.79 -6.80
CA GLN A 170 11.92 -8.14 -7.95
C GLN A 170 12.40 -9.18 -8.98
N SER A 171 13.03 -10.26 -8.52
CA SER A 171 13.50 -11.35 -9.38
C SER A 171 12.32 -12.08 -10.06
N ASP A 172 11.25 -12.36 -9.33
CA ASP A 172 10.04 -13.01 -9.87
C ASP A 172 9.34 -12.12 -10.90
N THR A 173 9.31 -10.81 -10.66
CA THR A 173 8.77 -9.83 -11.61
C THR A 173 9.60 -9.79 -12.88
N ILE A 174 10.93 -9.77 -12.78
CA ILE A 174 11.84 -9.81 -13.93
C ILE A 174 11.67 -11.12 -14.71
N ASN A 175 11.54 -12.26 -14.03
CA ASN A 175 11.35 -13.56 -14.67
C ASN A 175 10.02 -13.62 -15.44
N LYS A 176 8.93 -13.11 -14.85
CA LYS A 176 7.62 -13.00 -15.55
C LYS A 176 7.70 -12.09 -16.77
N LEU A 177 8.40 -10.96 -16.66
CA LEU A 177 8.58 -10.04 -17.80
C LEU A 177 9.37 -10.70 -18.94
N LYS A 178 10.41 -11.48 -18.61
CA LYS A 178 11.17 -12.26 -19.60
C LYS A 178 10.30 -13.29 -20.29
N GLN A 179 9.52 -14.07 -19.55
CA GLN A 179 8.59 -15.04 -20.15
C GLN A 179 7.61 -14.38 -21.14
N ILE A 180 7.04 -13.24 -20.77
CA ILE A 180 6.13 -12.51 -21.68
C ILE A 180 6.86 -12.01 -22.93
N GLN A 181 8.15 -11.65 -22.81
CA GLN A 181 8.94 -11.23 -23.95
C GLN A 181 9.28 -12.42 -24.87
N ASP A 182 9.71 -13.53 -24.29
CA ASP A 182 10.02 -14.77 -25.01
C ASP A 182 8.76 -15.28 -25.75
N ASP A 183 7.60 -15.30 -25.08
CA ASP A 183 6.31 -15.67 -25.68
C ASP A 183 5.93 -14.74 -26.86
N LYS A 184 6.23 -13.45 -26.76
CA LYS A 184 5.98 -12.48 -27.86
C LYS A 184 6.91 -12.71 -29.04
N GLU A 185 8.17 -13.02 -28.78
CA GLU A 185 9.15 -13.33 -29.82
C GLU A 185 8.76 -14.62 -30.56
N GLU A 186 8.32 -15.65 -29.83
CA GLU A 186 7.83 -16.91 -30.41
C GLU A 186 6.57 -16.71 -31.27
N ILE A 187 5.60 -15.91 -30.80
CA ILE A 187 4.40 -15.57 -31.58
C ILE A 187 4.76 -14.81 -32.85
N GLN A 188 5.72 -13.88 -32.78
CA GLN A 188 6.16 -13.11 -33.93
C GLN A 188 6.85 -14.00 -34.97
N GLU A 189 7.73 -14.90 -34.55
CA GLU A 189 8.40 -15.87 -35.43
C GLU A 189 7.38 -16.80 -36.11
N TYR A 190 6.36 -17.26 -35.39
CA TYR A 190 5.28 -18.06 -35.94
C TYR A 190 4.49 -17.32 -37.02
N LEU A 191 4.16 -16.04 -36.79
CA LEU A 191 3.44 -15.20 -37.75
C LEU A 191 4.28 -14.92 -39.00
N ASP A 192 5.55 -14.60 -38.84
CA ASP A 192 6.47 -14.33 -39.95
C ASP A 192 6.67 -15.59 -40.81
N ASN A 193 6.83 -16.75 -40.17
CA ASN A 193 6.93 -18.02 -40.88
C ASN A 193 5.62 -18.40 -41.59
N ALA A 194 4.46 -18.14 -40.97
CA ALA A 194 3.17 -18.35 -41.61
C ALA A 194 2.97 -17.44 -42.84
N GLN A 195 3.38 -16.16 -42.75
CA GLN A 195 3.36 -15.23 -43.88
C GLN A 195 4.31 -15.66 -44.99
N TYR A 196 5.55 -16.03 -44.65
CA TYR A 196 6.54 -16.53 -45.60
C TYR A 196 6.02 -17.77 -46.34
N ASN A 197 5.48 -18.75 -45.61
CA ASN A 197 4.91 -19.97 -46.21
C ASN A 197 3.69 -19.67 -47.10
N ALA A 198 2.82 -18.74 -46.70
CA ALA A 198 1.68 -18.32 -47.52
C ALA A 198 2.14 -17.61 -48.80
N GLN A 199 3.15 -16.73 -48.70
CA GLN A 199 3.75 -16.03 -49.83
C GLN A 199 4.42 -17.01 -50.79
N ARG A 200 5.19 -17.99 -50.26
CA ARG A 200 5.84 -19.04 -51.05
C ARG A 200 4.83 -19.85 -51.83
N ARG A 201 3.76 -20.34 -51.18
CA ARG A 201 2.70 -21.11 -51.84
C ARG A 201 1.99 -20.31 -52.93
N ARG A 202 1.77 -19.00 -52.70
CA ARG A 202 1.23 -18.09 -53.72
C ARG A 202 2.15 -17.97 -54.92
N ASN A 203 3.44 -17.73 -54.69
CA ASN A 203 4.43 -17.60 -55.74
C ASN A 203 4.60 -18.90 -56.55
N LYS A 204 4.60 -20.06 -55.88
CA LYS A 204 4.69 -21.38 -56.54
C LYS A 204 3.45 -21.65 -57.41
N TRP A 205 2.26 -21.33 -56.90
CA TRP A 205 1.01 -21.39 -57.67
C TRP A 205 1.01 -20.47 -58.89
N ASP A 206 1.43 -19.21 -58.73
CA ASP A 206 1.44 -18.25 -59.83
C ASP A 206 2.45 -18.62 -60.93
N LYS A 207 3.61 -19.22 -60.56
CA LYS A 207 4.65 -19.63 -61.52
C LYS A 207 4.40 -20.99 -62.18
N GLN A 208 3.97 -22.00 -61.42
CA GLN A 208 3.94 -23.40 -61.85
C GLN A 208 2.52 -24.01 -61.89
N GLY A 209 1.50 -23.28 -61.41
CA GLY A 209 0.10 -23.72 -61.44
C GLY A 209 -0.27 -24.74 -60.36
N LEU A 210 -1.49 -25.29 -60.48
CA LEU A 210 -2.11 -26.15 -59.45
C LEU A 210 -1.39 -27.50 -59.25
N GLU A 211 -0.66 -27.98 -60.26
CA GLU A 211 0.07 -29.24 -60.21
C GLU A 211 1.26 -29.19 -59.24
N ALA A 212 1.92 -28.03 -59.12
CA ALA A 212 3.06 -27.83 -58.22
C ALA A 212 2.68 -27.73 -56.73
N MET A 213 1.40 -27.50 -56.40
CA MET A 213 0.93 -27.54 -55.01
C MET A 213 0.72 -28.98 -54.49
N LEU A 214 0.49 -29.95 -55.37
CA LEU A 214 0.25 -31.34 -54.99
C LEU A 214 1.53 -32.07 -54.55
N PHE A 215 2.69 -31.54 -54.96
CA PHE A 215 4.02 -32.08 -54.68
C PHE A 215 4.92 -31.03 -54.00
N ASP A 216 4.36 -30.25 -53.08
CA ASP A 216 5.11 -29.22 -52.35
C ASP A 216 6.10 -29.86 -51.37
N ASP A 217 7.36 -29.90 -51.78
CA ASP A 217 8.51 -30.50 -51.10
C ASP A 217 9.21 -29.56 -50.11
N GLY A 218 8.79 -28.29 -50.03
CA GLY A 218 9.39 -27.31 -49.14
C GLY A 218 10.29 -26.28 -49.82
N LEU A 219 10.62 -26.45 -51.10
CA LEU A 219 11.58 -25.60 -51.83
C LEU A 219 10.91 -24.41 -52.51
N GLU A 220 11.68 -23.31 -52.68
CA GLU A 220 11.23 -22.16 -53.48
C GLU A 220 11.27 -22.50 -54.98
N ALA A 221 10.35 -21.90 -55.74
CA ALA A 221 10.20 -22.18 -57.18
C ALA A 221 11.46 -21.79 -58.01
N ASP A 222 12.33 -20.92 -57.50
CA ASP A 222 13.58 -20.54 -58.15
C ASP A 222 14.74 -21.51 -57.81
N ASP A 223 14.67 -22.23 -56.68
CA ASP A 223 15.69 -23.21 -56.27
C ASP A 223 15.55 -24.55 -57.02
N GLU A 224 14.33 -24.90 -57.42
CA GLU A 224 14.07 -26.09 -58.27
C GLU A 224 14.71 -25.97 -59.66
N GLN A 225 14.91 -24.75 -60.16
CA GLN A 225 15.52 -24.51 -61.48
C GLN A 225 17.04 -24.72 -61.50
N HIS A 226 17.70 -24.77 -60.34
CA HIS A 226 19.16 -24.97 -60.21
C HIS A 226 19.57 -26.43 -60.00
N LEU A 227 18.61 -27.35 -59.83
CA LEU A 227 18.84 -28.78 -59.59
C LEU A 227 18.65 -29.68 -60.83
N LEU A 228 18.36 -29.08 -62.00
CA LEU A 228 18.22 -29.74 -63.31
C LEU A 228 19.33 -29.30 -64.26
#